data_AF-A0A848YEQ3-F1
#
_entry.id   AF-A0A848YEQ3-F1
#
_cell.length_a   1.000
_cell.length_b   1.000
_cell.length_c   1.000
_cell.angle_alpha   90.00
_cell.angle_beta   90.00
_cell.angle_gamma   90.00
#
_symmetry.space_group_name_H-M   'P 1'
#
loop_
_entity.id
_entity.type
_entity.pdbx_description
1 polymer ?
#
loop_
_entity_poly.entity_id
_entity_poly.type
_entity_poly.pdbx_seq_one_letter_code
_entity_poly.pdbx_strand_id
1 'polypeptide(L)'
;MADLTLISGQLADLLRGNEAFHLTTFLGVQVPRELQLPNSAHHVPQSWAHYRETIAAWRFHIGLAPMRPTRFNQARSATRLLDHAAFGAAGLYSDTLPFSPLIERGVDGMLVGREAASWTTAIRQLAAEPALRRKLASEGQGTAVRIGELSRVRQFWRGLLGF
;
A
#
# COMPACT_ATOMS: atom_id res chain seq x y z
N MET A 1 -7.87 14.87 -3.61
CA MET A 1 -6.68 15.45 -2.93
C MET A 1 -5.89 14.30 -2.33
N ALA A 2 -4.75 13.94 -2.92
CA ALA A 2 -4.10 12.64 -2.69
C ALA A 2 -3.57 12.49 -1.25
N ASP A 3 -3.96 11.42 -0.55
CA ASP A 3 -3.45 11.08 0.80
C ASP A 3 -1.91 10.98 0.84
N LEU A 4 -1.28 10.75 -0.31
CA LEU A 4 0.18 10.75 -0.48
C LEU A 4 0.84 12.07 -0.05
N THR A 5 0.11 13.19 -0.09
CA THR A 5 0.58 14.50 0.42
C THR A 5 0.90 14.48 1.92
N LEU A 6 0.43 13.48 2.67
CA LEU A 6 0.80 13.28 4.07
C LEU A 6 2.31 13.03 4.24
N ILE A 7 2.94 12.41 3.24
CA ILE A 7 4.32 11.92 3.32
C ILE A 7 5.19 12.35 2.13
N SER A 8 4.69 13.20 1.23
CA SER A 8 5.36 13.53 -0.03
C SER A 8 6.69 14.25 0.16
N GLY A 9 6.78 15.17 1.12
CA GLY A 9 8.05 15.84 1.44
C GLY A 9 9.14 14.86 1.86
N GLN A 10 8.83 13.98 2.81
CA GLN A 10 9.77 12.98 3.32
C GLN A 10 10.14 11.92 2.29
N LEU A 11 9.19 11.51 1.45
CA LEU A 11 9.47 10.64 0.31
C LEU A 11 10.40 11.33 -0.70
N ALA A 12 10.19 12.61 -0.99
CA ALA A 12 11.08 13.36 -1.86
C ALA A 12 12.50 13.44 -1.28
N ASP A 13 12.64 13.69 0.02
CA ASP A 13 13.94 13.71 0.68
C ASP A 13 14.63 12.34 0.66
N LEU A 14 13.88 11.25 0.84
CA LEU A 14 14.38 9.89 0.70
C LEU A 14 14.91 9.62 -0.72
N LEU A 15 14.14 9.97 -1.73
CA LEU A 15 14.48 9.76 -3.14
C LEU A 15 15.69 10.59 -3.57
N ARG A 16 15.79 11.85 -3.13
CA ARG A 16 16.97 12.71 -3.41
C ARG A 16 18.22 12.24 -2.67
N GLY A 17 18.05 11.72 -1.45
CA GLY A 17 19.17 11.30 -0.61
C GLY A 17 19.76 9.94 -0.97
N ASN A 18 19.11 9.15 -1.82
CA ASN A 18 19.60 7.83 -2.23
C ASN A 18 18.93 7.38 -3.54
N GLU A 19 19.72 7.35 -4.63
CA GLU A 19 19.28 6.96 -5.97
C GLU A 19 18.84 5.49 -6.10
N ALA A 20 19.18 4.63 -5.14
CA ALA A 20 18.70 3.24 -5.12
C ALA A 20 17.18 3.16 -4.84
N PHE A 21 16.60 4.18 -4.19
CA PHE A 21 15.15 4.24 -4.03
C PHE A 21 14.49 4.69 -5.33
N HIS A 22 13.47 3.94 -5.74
CA HIS A 22 12.62 4.28 -6.86
C HIS A 22 11.16 4.32 -6.40
N LEU A 23 10.41 5.31 -6.86
CA LEU A 23 8.99 5.46 -6.53
C LEU A 23 8.13 5.25 -7.78
N THR A 24 7.17 4.34 -7.69
CA THR A 24 6.12 4.20 -8.71
C THR A 24 4.77 4.58 -8.11
N THR A 25 3.99 5.37 -8.84
CA THR A 25 2.60 5.72 -8.48
C THR A 25 1.67 5.59 -9.67
N PHE A 26 0.38 5.37 -9.40
CA PHE A 26 -0.70 5.36 -10.41
C PHE A 26 -1.56 6.63 -10.33
N LEU A 27 -0.95 7.78 -10.01
CA LEU A 27 -1.63 9.07 -9.83
C LEU A 27 -1.55 9.98 -11.06
N GLY A 28 -0.73 9.64 -12.07
CA GLY A 28 -0.45 10.48 -13.23
C GLY A 28 -0.14 11.93 -12.83
N VAL A 29 -0.83 12.87 -13.47
CA VAL A 29 -0.67 14.33 -13.24
C VAL A 29 -1.08 14.80 -11.84
N GLN A 30 -1.73 13.95 -11.04
CA GLN A 30 -2.16 14.29 -9.68
C GLN A 30 -1.06 14.04 -8.62
N VAL A 31 0.13 13.59 -9.04
CA VAL A 31 1.26 13.41 -8.14
C VAL A 31 1.70 14.77 -7.56
N PRO A 32 2.01 14.85 -6.25
CA PRO A 32 2.66 16.02 -5.66
C PRO A 32 3.94 16.41 -6.43
N ARG A 33 4.12 17.71 -6.69
CA ARG A 33 5.20 18.24 -7.55
C ARG A 33 6.59 17.86 -7.04
N GLU A 34 6.77 17.84 -5.74
CA GLU A 34 8.02 17.50 -5.06
C GLU A 34 8.48 16.05 -5.31
N LEU A 35 7.57 15.17 -5.73
CA LEU A 35 7.85 13.77 -6.06
C LEU A 35 8.22 13.56 -7.53
N GLN A 36 8.13 14.59 -8.38
CA GLN A 36 8.53 14.52 -9.79
C GLN A 36 10.07 14.57 -9.88
N LEU A 37 10.70 13.43 -9.60
CA LEU A 37 12.15 13.25 -9.51
C LEU A 37 12.65 12.24 -10.55
N PRO A 38 13.95 12.24 -10.91
CA PRO A 38 14.48 11.31 -11.93
C PRO A 38 14.26 9.83 -11.61
N ASN A 39 14.24 9.45 -10.33
CA ASN A 39 13.98 8.10 -9.83
C ASN A 39 12.50 7.86 -9.46
N SER A 40 11.58 8.51 -10.16
CA SER A 40 10.14 8.35 -9.95
C SER A 40 9.39 8.13 -11.27
N ALA A 41 8.38 7.25 -11.24
CA ALA A 41 7.52 6.94 -12.36
C ALA A 41 6.05 7.11 -11.95
N HIS A 42 5.31 7.94 -12.69
CA HIS A 42 3.92 8.28 -12.39
C HIS A 42 3.01 7.91 -13.56
N HIS A 43 2.39 6.74 -13.46
CA HIS A 43 1.47 6.23 -14.47
C HIS A 43 0.09 6.87 -14.28
N VAL A 44 -0.56 7.20 -15.39
CA VAL A 44 -1.97 7.62 -15.38
C VAL A 44 -2.86 6.45 -14.94
N PRO A 45 -4.05 6.72 -14.38
CA PRO A 45 -5.03 5.67 -14.08
C PRO A 45 -5.31 4.81 -15.32
N GLN A 46 -5.25 3.50 -15.13
CA GLN A 46 -5.44 2.51 -16.20
C GLN A 46 -6.86 1.95 -16.17
N SER A 47 -7.30 1.38 -17.31
CA SER A 47 -8.49 0.53 -17.31
C SER A 47 -8.28 -0.68 -16.41
N TRP A 48 -9.36 -1.24 -15.86
CA TRP A 48 -9.24 -2.39 -14.97
C TRP A 48 -8.55 -3.60 -15.62
N ALA A 49 -8.85 -3.89 -16.90
CA ALA A 49 -8.22 -4.99 -17.63
C ALA A 49 -6.69 -4.82 -17.70
N HIS A 50 -6.22 -3.63 -18.04
CA HIS A 50 -4.79 -3.35 -18.16
C HIS A 50 -4.09 -3.27 -16.79
N TYR A 51 -4.80 -2.76 -15.77
CA TYR A 51 -4.28 -2.75 -14.41
C TYR A 51 -4.06 -4.18 -13.89
N ARG A 52 -4.97 -5.11 -14.20
CA ARG A 52 -4.80 -6.53 -13.84
C ARG A 52 -3.56 -7.16 -14.44
N GLU A 53 -3.27 -6.87 -15.71
CA GLU A 53 -2.03 -7.31 -16.37
C GLU A 53 -0.81 -6.70 -15.68
N THR A 54 -0.87 -5.41 -15.36
CA THR A 54 0.19 -4.67 -14.67
C THR A 54 0.50 -5.28 -13.30
N ILE A 55 -0.51 -5.48 -12.44
CA ILE A 55 -0.30 -6.02 -11.09
C ILE A 55 0.20 -7.46 -11.09
N ALA A 56 -0.13 -8.24 -12.13
CA ALA A 56 0.37 -9.59 -12.28
C ALA A 56 1.85 -9.62 -12.72
N ALA A 57 2.26 -8.67 -13.57
CA ALA A 57 3.60 -8.64 -14.15
C ALA A 57 4.65 -7.91 -13.29
N TRP A 58 4.25 -6.87 -12.54
CA TRP A 58 5.19 -6.00 -11.84
C TRP A 58 5.44 -6.45 -10.41
N ARG A 59 6.64 -6.12 -9.88
CA ARG A 59 7.02 -6.42 -8.51
C ARG A 59 7.57 -5.18 -7.83
N PHE A 60 7.22 -5.01 -6.56
CA PHE A 60 7.73 -3.93 -5.73
C PHE A 60 8.22 -4.46 -4.40
N HIS A 61 9.21 -3.76 -3.82
CA HIS A 61 9.76 -4.14 -2.53
C HIS A 61 8.85 -3.74 -1.36
N ILE A 62 8.29 -2.53 -1.43
CA ILE A 62 7.51 -1.91 -0.37
C ILE A 62 6.28 -1.26 -1.01
N GLY A 63 5.10 -1.55 -0.47
CA GLY A 63 3.85 -0.92 -0.87
C GLY A 63 3.42 0.11 0.17
N LEU A 64 3.13 1.34 -0.26
CA LEU A 64 2.73 2.43 0.62
C LEU A 64 1.22 2.69 0.52
N ALA A 65 0.53 2.74 1.65
CA ALA A 65 -0.88 3.11 1.74
C ALA A 65 -1.09 4.16 2.84
N PRO A 66 -0.49 5.37 2.70
CA PRO A 66 -0.75 6.47 3.61
C PRO A 66 -2.21 6.94 3.45
N MET A 67 -2.84 7.24 4.57
CA MET A 67 -4.23 7.66 4.59
C MET A 67 -4.51 8.61 5.75
N ARG A 68 -5.21 9.72 5.46
CA ARG A 68 -5.70 10.62 6.51
C ARG A 68 -6.86 9.97 7.27
N PRO A 69 -7.00 10.17 8.59
CA PRO A 69 -8.07 9.59 9.40
C PRO A 69 -9.38 10.38 9.26
N THR A 70 -9.86 10.56 8.02
CA THR A 70 -11.16 11.17 7.73
C THR A 70 -12.23 10.09 7.68
N ARG A 71 -13.49 10.43 8.01
CA ARG A 71 -14.61 9.48 7.92
C ARG A 71 -14.75 8.86 6.52
N PHE A 72 -14.52 9.67 5.48
CA PHE A 72 -14.53 9.19 4.09
C PHE A 72 -13.47 8.12 3.86
N ASN A 73 -12.22 8.37 4.27
CA ASN A 73 -11.13 7.43 4.10
C ASN A 73 -11.33 6.14 4.92
N GLN A 74 -11.85 6.27 6.14
CA GLN A 74 -12.13 5.13 7.02
C GLN A 74 -13.25 4.23 6.47
N ALA A 75 -14.12 4.73 5.60
CA ALA A 75 -15.17 3.96 4.93
C ALA A 75 -14.69 3.26 3.64
N ARG A 76 -13.44 3.48 3.20
CA ARG A 76 -12.90 2.85 1.99
C ARG A 76 -12.60 1.38 2.23
N SER A 77 -12.64 0.61 1.15
CA SER A 77 -12.17 -0.79 1.17
C SER A 77 -10.65 -0.87 1.33
N ALA A 78 -10.18 -1.98 1.89
CA ALA A 78 -8.76 -2.28 2.05
C ALA A 78 -8.10 -2.81 0.76
N THR A 79 -8.52 -2.36 -0.42
CA THR A 79 -8.02 -2.90 -1.71
C THR A 79 -6.52 -2.72 -1.90
N ARG A 80 -5.91 -1.70 -1.25
CA ARG A 80 -4.45 -1.54 -1.24
C ARG A 80 -3.72 -2.74 -0.66
N LEU A 81 -4.33 -3.48 0.27
CA LEU A 81 -3.73 -4.71 0.79
C LEU A 81 -3.63 -5.76 -0.34
N LEU A 82 -4.69 -5.91 -1.12
CA LEU A 82 -4.74 -6.83 -2.26
C LEU A 82 -3.75 -6.45 -3.36
N ASP A 83 -3.69 -5.16 -3.72
CA ASP A 83 -2.74 -4.64 -4.71
C ASP A 83 -1.30 -4.95 -4.27
N HIS A 84 -0.94 -4.60 -3.03
CA HIS A 84 0.42 -4.79 -2.50
C HIS A 84 0.81 -6.27 -2.44
N ALA A 85 -0.11 -7.14 -2.05
CA ALA A 85 0.10 -8.59 -2.06
C ALA A 85 0.33 -9.13 -3.48
N ALA A 86 -0.46 -8.68 -4.47
CA ALA A 86 -0.29 -9.07 -5.87
C ALA A 86 1.07 -8.62 -6.44
N PHE A 87 1.54 -7.43 -6.05
CA PHE A 87 2.88 -6.95 -6.38
C PHE A 87 4.02 -7.66 -5.61
N GLY A 88 3.71 -8.50 -4.61
CA GLY A 88 4.69 -9.15 -3.76
C GLY A 88 5.43 -8.18 -2.82
N ALA A 89 4.78 -7.08 -2.43
CA ALA A 89 5.39 -6.00 -1.66
C ALA A 89 5.09 -6.12 -0.16
N ALA A 90 6.07 -5.74 0.67
CA ALA A 90 5.83 -5.55 2.09
C ALA A 90 4.98 -4.29 2.32
N GLY A 91 3.83 -4.46 2.99
CA GLY A 91 2.86 -3.38 3.15
C GLY A 91 3.14 -2.45 4.32
N LEU A 92 3.19 -1.14 4.05
CA LEU A 92 3.14 -0.06 5.04
C LEU A 92 1.79 0.65 4.94
N TYR A 93 1.00 0.58 6.01
CA TYR A 93 -0.38 1.05 6.05
C TYR A 93 -0.54 2.08 7.16
N SER A 94 -1.37 3.11 6.96
CA SER A 94 -1.72 4.00 8.07
C SER A 94 -2.43 3.24 9.18
N ASP A 95 -2.08 3.54 10.42
CA ASP A 95 -2.69 3.00 11.63
C ASP A 95 -4.10 3.58 11.88
N THR A 96 -5.02 3.22 10.99
CA THR A 96 -6.42 3.64 10.97
C THR A 96 -7.23 2.62 10.18
N LEU A 97 -8.56 2.66 10.31
CA LEU A 97 -9.47 1.95 9.40
C LEU A 97 -9.17 2.33 7.94
N PRO A 98 -9.24 1.39 6.99
CA PRO A 98 -9.66 0.00 7.18
C PRO A 98 -8.51 -0.96 7.57
N PHE A 99 -7.28 -0.50 7.72
CA PHE A 99 -6.11 -1.37 7.84
C PHE A 99 -5.90 -1.93 9.25
N SER A 100 -6.07 -1.10 10.29
CA SER A 100 -5.78 -1.50 11.67
C SER A 100 -6.47 -2.78 12.17
N PRO A 101 -7.72 -3.13 11.78
CA PRO A 101 -8.33 -4.40 12.18
C PRO A 101 -7.94 -5.59 11.28
N LEU A 102 -7.30 -5.34 10.14
CA LEU A 102 -6.96 -6.38 9.16
C LEU A 102 -5.50 -6.83 9.24
N ILE A 103 -4.63 -5.95 9.72
CA ILE A 103 -3.17 -6.14 9.78
C ILE A 103 -2.74 -6.40 11.23
N GLU A 104 -1.98 -7.47 11.41
CA GLU A 104 -1.22 -7.74 12.62
C GLU A 104 0.16 -7.08 12.51
N ARG A 105 0.39 -6.06 13.36
CA ARG A 105 1.58 -5.20 13.31
C ARG A 105 2.88 -6.02 13.39
N GLY A 106 3.71 -5.90 12.36
CA GLY A 106 5.02 -6.57 12.28
C GLY A 106 4.95 -8.05 11.86
N VAL A 107 3.75 -8.56 11.56
CA VAL A 107 3.54 -9.93 11.09
C VAL A 107 3.19 -9.92 9.60
N ASP A 108 2.06 -9.34 9.21
CA ASP A 108 1.55 -9.31 7.82
C ASP A 108 1.56 -7.91 7.19
N GLY A 109 2.10 -6.93 7.92
CA GLY A 109 2.34 -5.57 7.48
C GLY A 109 2.83 -4.70 8.63
N MET A 110 3.18 -3.44 8.35
CA MET A 110 3.43 -2.45 9.41
C MET A 110 2.32 -1.40 9.41
N LEU A 111 1.71 -1.22 10.58
CA LEU A 111 0.85 -0.08 10.86
C LEU A 111 1.72 1.11 11.26
N VAL A 112 1.67 2.18 10.47
CA VAL A 112 2.51 3.37 10.61
C VAL A 112 1.64 4.54 11.07
N GLY A 113 2.17 5.31 12.02
CA GLY A 113 1.52 6.52 12.53
C GLY A 113 1.26 7.60 11.47
N ARG A 114 0.64 8.68 11.92
CA ARG A 114 0.29 9.85 11.09
C ARG A 114 1.50 10.75 10.83
N GLU A 115 2.54 10.61 11.63
CA GLU A 115 3.76 11.39 11.58
C GLU A 115 4.57 10.95 10.36
N ALA A 116 4.87 11.89 9.45
CA ALA A 116 5.60 11.57 8.23
C ALA A 116 7.00 10.98 8.49
N ALA A 117 7.64 11.34 9.61
CA ALA A 117 8.91 10.76 10.05
C ALA A 117 8.80 9.25 10.35
N SER A 118 7.65 8.77 10.83
CA SER A 118 7.42 7.35 11.08
C SER A 118 7.41 6.54 9.77
N TRP A 119 6.92 7.13 8.68
CA TRP A 119 6.96 6.51 7.35
C TRP A 119 8.38 6.38 6.83
N THR A 120 9.19 7.44 6.94
CA THR A 120 10.60 7.39 6.59
C THR A 120 11.34 6.30 7.36
N THR A 121 11.08 6.20 8.66
CA THR A 121 11.69 5.20 9.53
C THR A 121 11.32 3.78 9.08
N ALA A 122 10.03 3.51 8.86
CA ALA A 122 9.57 2.21 8.39
C ALA A 122 10.13 1.84 7.01
N ILE A 123 10.18 2.79 6.06
CA ILE A 123 10.76 2.56 4.73
C ILE A 123 12.24 2.20 4.84
N ARG A 124 13.01 2.95 5.65
CA ARG A 124 14.44 2.69 5.85
C ARG A 124 14.69 1.35 6.54
N GLN A 125 13.87 1.00 7.53
CA GLN A 125 13.94 -0.30 8.18
C GLN A 125 13.75 -1.44 7.16
N LEU A 126 12.65 -1.40 6.40
CA LEU A 126 12.40 -2.44 5.40
C LEU A 126 13.43 -2.45 4.29
N ALA A 127 14.04 -1.31 3.93
CA ALA A 127 15.15 -1.28 2.98
C ALA A 127 16.39 -2.00 3.53
N ALA A 128 16.74 -1.76 4.79
CA ALA A 128 17.90 -2.33 5.48
C ALA A 128 17.74 -3.81 5.88
N GLU A 129 16.51 -4.29 6.04
CA GLU A 129 16.22 -5.66 6.51
C GLU A 129 15.48 -6.52 5.46
N PRO A 130 16.18 -7.12 4.48
CA PRO A 130 15.54 -7.93 3.43
C PRO A 130 14.76 -9.14 3.96
N ALA A 131 15.21 -9.75 5.06
CA ALA A 131 14.53 -10.89 5.66
C ALA A 131 13.16 -10.49 6.23
N LEU A 132 13.10 -9.39 6.99
CA LEU A 132 11.85 -8.81 7.49
C LEU A 132 10.94 -8.44 6.32
N ARG A 133 11.47 -7.76 5.30
CA ARG A 133 10.71 -7.35 4.12
C ARG A 133 10.06 -8.55 3.40
N ARG A 134 10.81 -9.65 3.19
CA ARG A 134 10.26 -10.87 2.58
C ARG A 134 9.20 -11.54 3.45
N LYS A 135 9.43 -11.60 4.77
CA LYS A 135 8.45 -12.14 5.73
C LYS A 135 7.14 -11.38 5.62
N LEU A 136 7.17 -10.04 5.75
CA LEU A 136 5.96 -9.21 5.69
C LEU A 136 5.23 -9.34 4.34
N ALA A 137 5.97 -9.44 3.23
CA ALA A 137 5.35 -9.66 1.91
C ALA A 137 4.62 -11.01 1.84
N SER A 138 5.24 -12.08 2.35
CA SER A 138 4.65 -13.43 2.37
C SER A 138 3.42 -13.51 3.28
N GLU A 139 3.51 -13.00 4.50
CA GLU A 139 2.40 -13.00 5.45
C GLU A 139 1.25 -12.08 4.97
N GLY A 140 1.60 -10.92 4.39
CA GLY A 140 0.63 -10.01 3.78
C GLY A 140 -0.14 -10.64 2.62
N GLN A 141 0.48 -11.53 1.84
CA GLN A 141 -0.21 -12.34 0.83
C GLN A 141 -1.21 -13.31 1.47
N GLY A 142 -0.85 -13.96 2.59
CA GLY A 142 -1.77 -14.80 3.36
C GLY A 142 -3.00 -14.03 3.84
N THR A 143 -2.81 -12.83 4.37
CA THR A 143 -3.93 -11.95 4.76
C THR A 143 -4.75 -11.52 3.54
N ALA A 144 -4.13 -11.18 2.40
CA ALA A 144 -4.84 -10.83 1.17
C ALA A 144 -5.75 -11.96 0.67
N VAL A 145 -5.27 -13.20 0.69
CA VAL A 145 -6.09 -14.38 0.35
C VAL A 145 -7.29 -14.47 1.29
N ARG A 146 -7.06 -14.42 2.62
CA ARG A 146 -8.11 -14.52 3.64
C ARG A 146 -9.21 -13.47 3.49
N ILE A 147 -8.86 -12.21 3.18
CA ILE A 147 -9.85 -11.13 2.99
C ILE A 147 -10.51 -11.16 1.61
N GLY A 148 -9.80 -11.68 0.59
CA GLY A 148 -10.27 -11.80 -0.79
C GLY A 148 -11.13 -13.04 -1.07
N GLU A 149 -11.27 -13.94 -0.09
CA GLU A 149 -12.03 -15.19 -0.20
C GLU A 149 -13.48 -14.97 -0.66
N LEU A 150 -13.78 -15.35 -1.91
CA LEU A 150 -15.12 -15.23 -2.50
C LEU A 150 -16.15 -16.07 -1.74
N SER A 151 -15.72 -17.17 -1.14
CA SER A 151 -16.55 -18.02 -0.28
C SER A 151 -17.17 -17.22 0.87
N ARG A 152 -16.38 -16.38 1.54
CA ARG A 152 -16.82 -15.50 2.63
C ARG A 152 -17.79 -14.43 2.15
N VAL A 153 -17.50 -13.80 1.01
CA VAL A 153 -18.38 -12.79 0.41
C VAL A 153 -19.73 -13.39 0.05
N ARG A 154 -19.73 -14.58 -0.58
CA ARG A 154 -20.95 -15.32 -0.87
C ARG A 154 -21.71 -15.66 0.41
N GLN A 155 -21.05 -16.24 1.41
CA GLN A 155 -21.67 -16.59 2.68
C GLN A 155 -22.32 -15.39 3.38
N PHE A 156 -21.65 -14.23 3.38
CA PHE A 156 -22.19 -12.99 3.91
C PHE A 156 -23.50 -12.61 3.22
N TRP A 157 -23.51 -12.54 1.89
CA TRP A 157 -24.71 -12.17 1.14
C TRP A 157 -25.82 -13.22 1.22
N ARG A 158 -25.49 -14.51 1.24
CA ARG A 158 -26.47 -15.59 1.49
C ARG A 158 -27.13 -15.42 2.86
N GLY A 159 -26.35 -15.16 3.91
CA GLY A 159 -26.88 -14.94 5.25
C GLY A 159 -27.74 -13.68 5.38
N LEU A 160 -27.38 -12.62 4.66
CA LEU A 160 -28.12 -11.35 4.68
C LEU A 160 -29.39 -11.36 3.82
N LEU A 161 -29.34 -12.01 2.66
CA LEU A 161 -30.42 -11.97 1.66
C LEU A 161 -31.27 -13.24 1.59
N GLY A 162 -30.85 -14.33 2.24
CA GLY A 162 -31.66 -15.54 2.44
C GLY A 162 -31.78 -16.49 1.24
N PHE A 163 -30.82 -16.48 0.30
CA PHE A 163 -30.74 -17.42 -0.83
C PHE A 163 -29.41 -18.18 -0.88
#